data_AF-A0A955SJB5-F1
#
_entry.id   AF-A0A955SJB5-F1
#
_cell.length_a   1.000
_cell.length_b   1.000
_cell.length_c   1.000
_cell.angle_alpha   90.00
_cell.angle_beta   90.00
_cell.angle_gamma   90.00
#
_symmetry.space_group_name_H-M   'P 1'
#
loop_
_entity.id
_entity.type
_entity.pdbx_description
1 polymer ?
#
loop_
_entity_poly.entity_id
_entity_poly.type
_entity_poly.pdbx_seq_one_letter_code
_entity_poly.pdbx_strand_id
1 'polypeptide(L)'
;MNHQVNLLLECLQQFQDTAFSRHDRVPDFKAIESVGNRLKEKYPIAFEDLQELFFACRDKNWWFEDYWELPQKNGPLEFSFQFCDLDETVEEQGIQELLSELKQIELVSIVLRFVRPDQYGILSPPVQRVLNVNWGSNAVETYLNYLRNLRKVQQEIGFDSVAEADMALWVLHAKCFGGEAVNKRFLEFFDTDPLLLSLRAQNLLGPFGKLPASVFARALETVRADLAAVVACYLFEIAIREKAKSLGSLWSGENELRIVLRNLKGKVDRQTSDRWYKLKEIRNELFHKNKKPSPIQTKDLIAEIEGIEKSLKDIRFGENEIP
;
A
#
# COMPACT_ATOMS: atom_id res chain seq x y z
N MET A 1 16.94 25.43 3.13
CA MET A 1 16.11 24.26 3.47
C MET A 1 16.41 23.92 4.91
N ASN A 2 15.51 24.32 5.82
CA ASN A 2 15.70 24.13 7.26
C ASN A 2 15.87 22.63 7.56
N HIS A 3 16.84 22.29 8.41
CA HIS A 3 16.98 20.99 9.04
C HIS A 3 15.73 20.73 9.91
N GLN A 4 14.64 20.31 9.29
CA GLN A 4 13.59 19.63 10.01
C GLN A 4 14.23 18.31 10.44
N VAL A 5 14.54 18.18 11.74
CA VAL A 5 15.02 16.93 12.32
C VAL A 5 14.06 15.83 11.86
N ASN A 6 14.58 14.87 11.10
CA ASN A 6 13.77 13.78 10.62
C ASN A 6 13.41 12.89 11.81
N LEU A 7 12.15 12.96 12.25
CA LEU A 7 11.69 12.29 13.46
C LEU A 7 11.80 10.77 13.38
N LEU A 8 11.90 10.18 12.17
CA LEU A 8 12.19 8.76 12.02
C LEU A 8 13.65 8.41 12.39
N LEU A 9 14.62 9.28 12.11
CA LEU A 9 15.99 9.09 12.60
C LEU A 9 16.05 9.19 14.12
N GLU A 10 15.30 10.13 14.70
CA GLU A 10 15.15 10.26 16.16
C GLU A 10 14.48 9.00 16.76
N CYS A 11 13.46 8.45 16.09
CA CYS A 11 12.85 7.17 16.47
C CYS A 11 13.87 6.03 16.49
N LEU A 12 14.71 5.90 15.45
CA LEU A 12 15.74 4.86 15.42
C LEU A 12 16.72 4.99 16.59
N GLN A 13 17.17 6.21 16.89
CA GLN A 13 18.04 6.49 18.04
C GLN A 13 17.40 6.12 19.37
N GLN A 14 16.08 6.26 19.50
CA GLN A 14 15.30 5.90 20.69
C GLN A 14 14.89 4.42 20.74
N PHE A 15 15.32 3.58 19.79
CA PHE A 15 14.89 2.18 19.74
C PHE A 15 15.23 1.42 21.01
N GLN A 16 16.47 1.53 21.51
CA GLN A 16 16.92 0.79 22.70
C GLN A 16 16.12 1.19 23.95
N ASP A 17 15.96 2.49 24.18
CA ASP A 17 15.18 3.01 25.32
C ASP A 17 13.71 2.59 25.25
N THR A 18 13.13 2.65 24.05
CA THR A 18 11.72 2.27 23.83
C THR A 18 11.52 0.77 23.99
N ALA A 19 12.46 -0.04 23.51
CA ALA A 19 12.47 -1.49 23.70
C ALA A 19 12.57 -1.85 25.18
N PHE A 20 13.49 -1.23 25.92
CA PHE A 20 13.65 -1.44 27.35
C PHE A 20 12.38 -1.07 28.13
N SER A 21 11.78 0.11 27.88
CA SER A 21 10.54 0.52 28.58
C SER A 21 9.40 -0.49 28.38
N ARG A 22 9.32 -1.11 27.20
CA ARG A 22 8.19 -1.98 26.83
C ARG A 22 8.38 -3.45 27.19
N HIS A 23 9.62 -3.94 27.16
CA HIS A 23 9.93 -5.37 27.30
C HIS A 23 10.93 -5.67 28.42
N ASP A 24 11.36 -4.66 29.18
CA ASP A 24 12.39 -4.74 30.23
C ASP A 24 13.73 -5.32 29.73
N ARG A 25 13.99 -5.19 28.42
CA ARG A 25 15.18 -5.73 27.75
C ARG A 25 15.52 -4.96 26.48
N VAL A 26 16.81 -4.91 26.15
CA VAL A 26 17.33 -4.32 24.91
C VAL A 26 17.80 -5.44 23.99
N PRO A 27 17.35 -5.50 22.72
CA PRO A 27 17.76 -6.56 21.82
C PRO A 27 19.24 -6.48 21.44
N ASP A 28 19.92 -7.62 21.39
CA ASP A 28 21.24 -7.79 20.79
C ASP A 28 21.10 -8.31 19.36
N PHE A 29 20.62 -7.44 18.47
CA PHE A 29 20.46 -7.79 17.05
C PHE A 29 21.79 -8.14 16.39
N LYS A 30 22.93 -7.61 16.84
CA LYS A 30 24.24 -7.98 16.28
C LYS A 30 24.56 -9.45 16.54
N ALA A 31 24.28 -9.94 17.75
CA ALA A 31 24.45 -11.36 18.05
C ALA A 31 23.56 -12.24 17.17
N ILE A 32 22.28 -11.87 16.99
CA ILE A 32 21.33 -12.64 16.16
C ILE A 32 21.72 -12.60 14.68
N GLU A 33 22.04 -11.42 14.15
CA GLU A 33 22.46 -11.22 12.75
C GLU A 33 23.78 -11.95 12.46
N SER A 34 24.66 -12.15 13.44
CA SER A 34 25.85 -12.99 13.26
C SER A 34 25.50 -14.46 12.98
N VAL A 35 24.40 -14.96 13.56
CA VAL A 35 23.86 -16.28 13.26
C VAL A 35 23.22 -16.29 11.88
N GLY A 36 22.36 -15.30 11.59
CA GLY A 36 21.71 -15.17 10.29
C GLY A 36 22.69 -15.03 9.13
N ASN A 37 23.80 -14.31 9.31
CA ASN A 37 24.83 -14.13 8.28
C ASN A 37 25.49 -15.45 7.87
N ARG A 38 25.59 -16.44 8.78
CA ARG A 38 26.10 -17.79 8.44
C ARG A 38 25.14 -18.56 7.52
N LEU A 39 23.86 -18.18 7.48
CA LEU A 39 22.86 -18.81 6.62
C LEU A 39 22.80 -18.19 5.23
N LYS A 40 23.37 -17.00 5.05
CA LYS A 40 23.20 -16.19 3.83
C LYS A 40 23.59 -16.92 2.54
N GLU A 41 24.72 -17.63 2.57
CA GLU A 41 25.27 -18.41 1.44
C GLU A 41 25.12 -19.93 1.65
N LYS A 42 24.49 -20.36 2.74
CA LYS A 42 24.36 -21.78 3.06
C LYS A 42 23.30 -22.41 2.16
N TYR A 43 23.66 -23.51 1.48
CA TYR A 43 22.73 -24.33 0.71
C TYR A 43 23.26 -25.77 0.58
N PRO A 44 22.43 -26.81 0.76
CA PRO A 44 21.04 -26.74 1.20
C PRO A 44 20.93 -26.29 2.67
N ILE A 45 19.79 -25.71 3.03
CA ILE A 45 19.47 -25.30 4.40
C ILE A 45 18.66 -26.40 5.07
N ALA A 46 18.96 -26.69 6.33
CA ALA A 46 18.21 -27.63 7.15
C ALA A 46 17.42 -26.90 8.24
N PHE A 47 16.39 -27.53 8.77
CA PHE A 47 15.55 -26.90 9.79
C PHE A 47 16.32 -26.58 11.07
N GLU A 48 17.33 -27.38 11.39
CA GLU A 48 18.26 -27.19 12.50
C GLU A 48 19.03 -25.87 12.38
N ASP A 49 19.29 -25.41 11.16
CA ASP A 49 19.93 -24.12 10.90
C ASP A 49 19.01 -22.95 11.28
N LEU A 50 17.72 -23.08 10.96
CA LEU A 50 16.71 -22.10 11.37
C LEU A 50 16.45 -22.18 12.88
N GLN A 51 16.52 -23.36 13.48
CA GLN A 51 16.44 -23.50 14.94
C GLN A 51 17.58 -22.75 15.64
N GLU A 52 18.82 -22.84 15.15
CA GLU A 52 19.95 -22.08 15.71
C GLU A 52 19.65 -20.57 15.69
N LEU A 53 19.09 -20.06 14.58
CA LEU A 53 18.66 -18.67 14.47
C LEU A 53 17.55 -18.33 15.46
N PHE A 54 16.49 -19.15 15.55
CA PHE A 54 15.40 -18.89 16.48
C PHE A 54 15.83 -19.00 17.95
N PHE A 55 16.76 -19.89 18.30
CA PHE A 55 17.37 -19.93 19.63
C PHE A 55 18.16 -18.65 19.91
N ALA A 56 18.88 -18.11 18.92
CA ALA A 56 19.57 -16.84 19.07
C ALA A 56 18.59 -15.68 19.33
N CYS A 57 17.36 -15.75 18.81
CA CYS A 57 16.31 -14.75 19.02
C CYS A 57 15.68 -14.75 20.44
N ARG A 58 16.05 -15.69 21.32
CA ARG A 58 15.39 -15.86 22.62
C ARG A 58 16.12 -15.17 23.79
N ASP A 59 15.45 -15.18 24.93
CA ASP A 59 15.97 -14.82 26.25
C ASP A 59 16.46 -13.36 26.31
N LYS A 60 17.78 -13.18 26.47
CA LYS A 60 18.41 -11.86 26.61
C LYS A 60 18.60 -11.15 25.27
N ASN A 61 18.54 -11.87 24.15
CA ASN A 61 18.91 -11.31 22.85
C ASN A 61 17.72 -10.64 22.16
N TRP A 62 16.50 -11.16 22.34
CA TRP A 62 15.27 -10.54 21.87
C TRP A 62 14.05 -11.19 22.57
N TRP A 63 12.87 -10.59 22.47
CA TRP A 63 11.63 -11.05 23.13
C TRP A 63 10.84 -12.05 22.28
N PHE A 64 11.52 -12.95 21.57
CA PHE A 64 10.85 -13.88 20.66
C PHE A 64 9.82 -14.76 21.37
N GLU A 65 10.18 -15.29 22.53
CA GLU A 65 9.34 -16.20 23.32
C GLU A 65 8.08 -15.55 23.90
N ASP A 66 8.01 -14.22 23.92
CA ASP A 66 6.81 -13.51 24.38
C ASP A 66 5.66 -13.63 23.35
N TYR A 67 5.97 -13.98 22.09
CA TYR A 67 5.02 -13.93 20.97
C TYR A 67 4.99 -15.19 20.10
N TRP A 68 6.08 -15.96 20.02
CA TRP A 68 6.19 -17.09 19.11
C TRP A 68 6.72 -18.35 19.77
N GLU A 69 6.25 -19.49 19.27
CA GLU A 69 6.77 -20.80 19.61
C GLU A 69 7.80 -21.25 18.57
N LEU A 70 8.79 -22.02 19.02
CA LEU A 70 9.75 -22.65 18.12
C LEU A 70 9.03 -23.71 17.28
N PRO A 71 9.18 -23.70 15.95
CA PRO A 71 8.58 -24.76 15.15
C PRO A 71 9.29 -26.09 15.41
N GLN A 72 8.52 -27.14 15.62
CA GLN A 72 9.03 -28.49 15.87
C GLN A 72 9.08 -29.28 14.56
N LYS A 73 10.08 -28.98 13.73
CA LYS A 73 10.41 -29.72 12.49
C LYS A 73 11.91 -30.01 12.48
N ASN A 74 12.32 -31.06 11.79
CA ASN A 74 13.72 -31.46 11.61
C ASN A 74 13.95 -31.88 10.16
N GLY A 75 15.20 -31.87 9.72
CA GLY A 75 15.61 -32.31 8.38
C GLY A 75 15.68 -31.19 7.35
N PRO A 76 15.90 -31.54 6.06
CA PRO A 76 16.12 -30.56 5.01
C PRO A 76 14.89 -29.68 4.79
N LEU A 77 15.11 -28.39 4.54
CA LEU A 77 14.06 -27.48 4.08
C LEU A 77 13.82 -27.68 2.58
N GLU A 78 12.55 -27.72 2.19
CA GLU A 78 12.15 -27.60 0.78
C GLU A 78 12.24 -26.13 0.33
N PHE A 79 13.47 -25.60 0.32
CA PHE A 79 13.80 -24.24 -0.07
C PHE A 79 14.85 -24.26 -1.19
N SER A 80 14.52 -23.68 -2.33
CA SER A 80 15.25 -23.84 -3.59
C SER A 80 16.35 -22.79 -3.80
N PHE A 81 16.49 -21.84 -2.89
CA PHE A 81 17.35 -20.66 -3.07
C PHE A 81 18.41 -20.57 -1.98
N GLN A 82 19.51 -19.86 -2.28
CA GLN A 82 20.31 -19.23 -1.22
C GLN A 82 19.63 -17.92 -0.83
N PHE A 83 19.73 -17.53 0.45
CA PHE A 83 19.14 -16.27 0.88
C PHE A 83 19.78 -15.05 0.17
N CYS A 84 21.08 -15.10 -0.15
CA CYS A 84 21.74 -14.05 -0.93
C CYS A 84 21.17 -13.87 -2.34
N ASP A 85 20.58 -14.93 -2.92
CA ASP A 85 20.07 -14.93 -4.29
C ASP A 85 18.63 -14.42 -4.38
N LEU A 86 17.98 -14.15 -3.24
CA LEU A 86 16.65 -13.54 -3.23
C LEU A 86 16.71 -12.10 -3.76
N ASP A 87 16.25 -11.91 -4.98
CA ASP A 87 16.09 -10.60 -5.61
C ASP A 87 14.63 -10.38 -6.03
N GLU A 88 14.33 -9.24 -6.65
CA GLU A 88 12.96 -8.89 -7.06
C GLU A 88 12.28 -9.93 -7.99
N THR A 89 13.06 -10.81 -8.64
CA THR A 89 12.54 -11.80 -9.58
C THR A 89 12.13 -13.12 -8.91
N VAL A 90 12.83 -13.51 -7.85
CA VAL A 90 12.59 -14.79 -7.15
C VAL A 90 12.12 -14.62 -5.70
N GLU A 91 12.11 -13.39 -5.17
CA GLU A 91 11.73 -13.07 -3.78
C GLU A 91 10.34 -13.61 -3.41
N GLU A 92 9.34 -13.41 -4.27
CA GLU A 92 7.98 -13.90 -4.01
C GLU A 92 7.96 -15.44 -3.86
N GLN A 93 8.63 -16.15 -4.76
CA GLN A 93 8.73 -17.61 -4.70
C GLN A 93 9.49 -18.06 -3.45
N GLY A 94 10.62 -17.42 -3.14
CA GLY A 94 11.41 -17.75 -1.95
C GLY A 94 10.62 -17.55 -0.64
N ILE A 95 9.88 -16.45 -0.52
CA ILE A 95 8.99 -16.21 0.63
C ILE A 95 7.88 -17.27 0.67
N GLN A 96 7.31 -17.63 -0.48
CA GLN A 96 6.26 -18.65 -0.57
C GLN A 96 6.75 -20.04 -0.16
N GLU A 97 7.96 -20.43 -0.54
CA GLU A 97 8.61 -21.69 -0.13
C GLU A 97 8.90 -21.69 1.38
N LEU A 98 9.50 -20.63 1.92
CA LEU A 98 9.71 -20.50 3.37
C LEU A 98 8.40 -20.52 4.16
N LEU A 99 7.34 -19.87 3.66
CA LEU A 99 6.03 -19.91 4.28
C LEU A 99 5.43 -21.32 4.25
N SER A 100 5.67 -22.07 3.17
CA SER A 100 5.24 -23.47 3.09
C SER A 100 5.95 -24.34 4.13
N GLU A 101 7.18 -23.98 4.52
CA GLU A 101 7.96 -24.72 5.52
C GLU A 101 7.62 -24.30 6.96
N LEU A 102 7.55 -23.00 7.23
CA LEU A 102 7.34 -22.42 8.57
C LEU A 102 5.87 -22.26 8.96
N LYS A 103 4.96 -22.29 7.97
CA LYS A 103 3.49 -22.14 8.12
C LYS A 103 3.00 -20.81 8.70
N GLN A 104 3.89 -19.90 9.09
CA GLN A 104 3.57 -18.58 9.64
C GLN A 104 4.45 -17.52 8.97
N ILE A 105 3.83 -16.47 8.41
CA ILE A 105 4.52 -15.43 7.66
C ILE A 105 5.39 -14.55 8.57
N GLU A 106 5.01 -14.42 9.84
CA GLU A 106 5.77 -13.73 10.88
C GLU A 106 7.13 -14.40 11.09
N LEU A 107 7.17 -15.74 11.17
CA LEU A 107 8.41 -16.49 11.31
C LEU A 107 9.29 -16.37 10.06
N VAL A 108 8.70 -16.38 8.87
CA VAL A 108 9.41 -16.11 7.61
C VAL A 108 10.06 -14.72 7.66
N SER A 109 9.31 -13.71 8.11
CA SER A 109 9.81 -12.34 8.20
C SER A 109 10.97 -12.19 9.21
N ILE A 110 10.94 -12.96 10.31
CA ILE A 110 12.01 -13.00 11.32
C ILE A 110 13.27 -13.62 10.71
N VAL A 111 13.15 -14.76 10.03
CA VAL A 111 14.29 -15.41 9.35
C VAL A 111 14.91 -14.43 8.35
N LEU A 112 14.11 -13.87 7.46
CA LEU A 112 14.60 -12.97 6.41
C LEU A 112 15.21 -11.69 6.98
N ARG A 113 14.60 -11.09 8.02
CA ARG A 113 15.15 -9.90 8.71
C ARG A 113 16.55 -10.15 9.25
N PHE A 114 16.82 -11.31 9.84
CA PHE A 114 18.11 -11.57 10.47
C PHE A 114 19.16 -12.14 9.52
N VAL A 115 18.74 -12.76 8.41
CA VAL A 115 19.67 -13.20 7.37
C VAL A 115 20.04 -12.08 6.40
N ARG A 116 19.08 -11.20 6.06
CA ARG A 116 19.25 -10.08 5.12
C ARG A 116 18.59 -8.79 5.66
N PRO A 117 19.13 -8.18 6.73
CA PRO A 117 18.59 -6.96 7.32
C PRO A 117 18.52 -5.78 6.33
N ASP A 118 19.39 -5.79 5.32
CA ASP A 118 19.44 -4.80 4.26
C ASP A 118 18.14 -4.76 3.43
N GLN A 119 17.45 -5.90 3.26
CA GLN A 119 16.25 -6.01 2.41
C GLN A 119 14.94 -6.28 3.17
N TYR A 120 15.01 -6.76 4.41
CA TYR A 120 13.85 -7.30 5.13
C TYR A 120 13.62 -6.69 6.51
N GLY A 121 12.34 -6.51 6.85
CA GLY A 121 11.84 -6.12 8.17
C GLY A 121 10.95 -7.21 8.78
N ILE A 122 10.65 -7.11 10.08
CA ILE A 122 9.79 -8.06 10.78
C ILE A 122 8.34 -7.63 10.58
N LEU A 123 7.51 -8.51 10.01
CA LEU A 123 6.09 -8.23 9.85
C LEU A 123 5.42 -8.11 11.22
N SER A 124 5.08 -6.88 11.62
CA SER A 124 4.55 -6.61 12.95
C SER A 124 3.29 -5.74 12.91
N PRO A 125 2.25 -6.03 13.73
CA PRO A 125 1.05 -5.20 13.80
C PRO A 125 1.31 -3.71 14.08
N PRO A 126 2.28 -3.32 14.94
CA PRO A 126 2.65 -1.92 15.15
C PRO A 126 2.99 -1.17 13.86
N VAL A 127 3.88 -1.73 13.04
CA VAL A 127 4.36 -1.08 11.81
C VAL A 127 3.31 -1.18 10.71
N GLN A 128 2.57 -2.30 10.63
CA GLN A 128 1.41 -2.42 9.75
C GLN A 128 0.39 -1.28 9.98
N ARG A 129 0.11 -0.97 11.25
CA ARG A 129 -0.78 0.12 11.65
C ARG A 129 -0.22 1.50 11.27
N VAL A 130 1.07 1.74 11.48
CA VAL A 130 1.69 3.02 11.12
C VAL A 130 1.60 3.28 9.62
N LEU A 131 1.80 2.24 8.80
CA LEU A 131 1.82 2.37 7.34
C LEU A 131 0.45 2.14 6.69
N ASN A 132 -0.57 1.71 7.44
CA ASN A 132 -1.84 1.20 6.90
C ASN A 132 -1.61 0.19 5.78
N VAL A 133 -0.74 -0.80 6.01
CA VAL A 133 -0.26 -1.72 4.96
C VAL A 133 -1.41 -2.34 4.18
N ASN A 134 -1.29 -2.32 2.86
CA ASN A 134 -2.28 -2.89 1.98
C ASN A 134 -2.27 -4.43 2.09
N TRP A 135 -3.41 -4.99 2.47
CA TRP A 135 -3.62 -6.42 2.56
C TRP A 135 -3.71 -7.00 1.14
N GLY A 136 -2.80 -7.92 0.83
CA GLY A 136 -2.82 -8.65 -0.42
C GLY A 136 -3.90 -9.74 -0.43
N SER A 137 -3.97 -10.47 -1.53
CA SER A 137 -4.81 -11.65 -1.69
C SER A 137 -4.38 -12.81 -0.77
N ASN A 138 -3.12 -12.81 -0.32
CA ASN A 138 -2.55 -13.79 0.60
C ASN A 138 -1.47 -13.16 1.50
N ALA A 139 -0.91 -13.96 2.41
CA ALA A 139 0.10 -13.52 3.37
C ALA A 139 1.42 -13.08 2.71
N VAL A 140 1.85 -13.74 1.64
CA VAL A 140 3.07 -13.40 0.89
C VAL A 140 2.93 -12.03 0.24
N GLU A 141 1.83 -11.79 -0.48
CA GLU A 141 1.56 -10.49 -1.11
C GLU A 141 1.45 -9.37 -0.06
N THR A 142 0.84 -9.66 1.10
CA THR A 142 0.78 -8.71 2.22
C THR A 142 2.18 -8.37 2.74
N TYR A 143 3.06 -9.36 2.89
CA TYR A 143 4.44 -9.13 3.31
C TYR A 143 5.27 -8.39 2.25
N LEU A 144 5.09 -8.68 0.96
CA LEU A 144 5.74 -7.91 -0.12
C LEU A 144 5.28 -6.45 -0.14
N ASN A 145 3.98 -6.19 0.09
CA ASN A 145 3.48 -4.82 0.25
C ASN A 145 4.11 -4.14 1.47
N TYR A 146 4.26 -4.86 2.59
CA TYR A 146 4.97 -4.38 3.77
C TYR A 146 6.42 -3.97 3.44
N LEU A 147 7.19 -4.86 2.82
CA LEU A 147 8.59 -4.63 2.44
C LEU A 147 8.75 -3.48 1.46
N ARG A 148 7.85 -3.35 0.47
CA ARG A 148 7.87 -2.20 -0.46
C ARG A 148 7.74 -0.87 0.26
N ASN A 149 6.88 -0.79 1.28
CA ASN A 149 6.76 0.41 2.10
C ASN A 149 8.04 0.67 2.90
N LEU A 150 8.61 -0.35 3.54
CA LEU A 150 9.85 -0.20 4.31
C LEU A 150 11.04 0.22 3.45
N ARG A 151 11.22 -0.39 2.26
CA ARG A 151 12.27 0.00 1.30
C ARG A 151 12.13 1.45 0.86
N LYS A 152 10.89 1.92 0.65
CA LYS A 152 10.64 3.33 0.32
C LYS A 152 10.98 4.26 1.49
N VAL A 153 10.65 3.87 2.73
CA VAL A 153 11.07 4.63 3.92
C VAL A 153 12.59 4.64 4.07
N GLN A 154 13.23 3.49 3.89
CA GLN A 154 14.69 3.33 3.94
C GLN A 154 15.38 4.28 2.95
N GLN A 155 14.94 4.29 1.69
CA GLN A 155 15.51 5.15 0.64
C GLN A 155 15.28 6.64 0.88
N GLU A 156 14.06 7.06 1.22
CA GLU A 156 13.70 8.49 1.35
C GLU A 156 14.28 9.13 2.61
N ILE A 157 14.44 8.36 3.68
CA ILE A 157 15.01 8.83 4.95
C ILE A 157 16.54 8.69 4.97
N GLY A 158 17.09 7.77 4.17
CA GLY A 158 18.52 7.47 4.15
C GLY A 158 18.94 6.55 5.30
N PHE A 159 18.13 5.55 5.64
CA PHE A 159 18.53 4.47 6.55
C PHE A 159 19.50 3.51 5.84
N ASP A 160 20.42 2.90 6.59
CA ASP A 160 21.41 1.97 6.03
C ASP A 160 20.78 0.63 5.64
N SER A 161 19.61 0.30 6.22
CA SER A 161 18.93 -0.97 5.99
C SER A 161 17.42 -0.89 6.14
N VAL A 162 16.69 -1.82 5.52
CA VAL A 162 15.24 -1.97 5.70
C VAL A 162 14.89 -2.27 7.16
N ALA A 163 15.76 -3.02 7.83
CA ALA A 163 15.71 -3.27 9.27
C ALA A 163 15.63 -2.00 10.12
N GLU A 164 16.41 -0.97 9.80
CA GLU A 164 16.39 0.30 10.54
C GLU A 164 15.09 1.07 10.32
N ALA A 165 14.56 1.07 9.09
CA ALA A 165 13.26 1.65 8.80
C ALA A 165 12.14 0.96 9.61
N ASP A 166 12.18 -0.37 9.70
CA ASP A 166 11.27 -1.17 10.52
C ASP A 166 11.32 -0.77 12.00
N MET A 167 12.53 -0.70 12.56
CA MET A 167 12.77 -0.28 13.95
C MET A 167 12.27 1.14 14.23
N ALA A 168 12.56 2.10 13.33
CA ALA A 168 12.12 3.48 13.46
C ALA A 168 10.58 3.60 13.47
N LEU A 169 9.90 2.89 12.57
CA LEU A 169 8.44 2.90 12.50
C LEU A 169 7.80 2.20 13.70
N TRP A 170 8.44 1.16 14.23
CA TRP A 170 7.98 0.50 15.46
C TRP A 170 8.05 1.46 16.66
N VAL A 171 9.13 2.24 16.78
CA VAL A 171 9.24 3.28 17.81
C VAL A 171 8.20 4.38 17.59
N LEU A 172 7.98 4.82 16.34
CA LEU A 172 6.93 5.78 16.04
C LEU A 172 5.56 5.27 16.52
N HIS A 173 5.23 4.00 16.25
CA HIS A 173 4.02 3.38 16.77
C HIS A 173 3.96 3.47 18.30
N ALA A 174 5.05 3.10 18.99
CA ALA A 174 5.09 3.15 20.45
C ALA A 174 4.85 4.57 21.00
N LYS A 175 5.44 5.61 20.39
CA LYS A 175 5.28 7.00 20.82
C LYS A 175 3.87 7.56 20.53
N CYS A 176 3.21 7.08 19.47
CA CYS A 176 1.87 7.53 19.08
C CYS A 176 0.74 6.74 19.75
N PHE A 177 0.93 5.44 20.00
CA PHE A 177 -0.17 4.51 20.35
C PHE A 177 0.16 3.56 21.50
N GLY A 178 1.37 3.63 22.07
CA GLY A 178 1.92 2.60 22.95
C GLY A 178 1.41 2.54 24.40
N GLY A 179 0.49 3.42 24.80
CA GLY A 179 -0.18 3.40 26.11
C GLY A 179 0.40 4.35 27.18
N GLU A 180 1.64 4.81 27.03
CA GLU A 180 2.16 5.96 27.78
C GLU A 180 1.51 7.28 27.28
N ALA A 181 1.67 8.38 28.01
CA ALA A 181 1.15 9.68 27.59
C ALA A 181 1.58 10.00 26.15
N VAL A 182 0.61 10.04 25.24
CA VAL A 182 0.83 10.21 23.80
C VAL A 182 1.73 11.42 23.56
N ASN A 183 2.86 11.20 22.89
CA ASN A 183 3.75 12.29 22.57
C ASN A 183 3.19 13.08 21.38
N LYS A 184 2.61 14.25 21.67
CA LYS A 184 1.96 15.12 20.67
C LYS A 184 2.85 15.46 19.48
N ARG A 185 4.17 15.61 19.68
CA ARG A 185 5.12 15.90 18.59
C ARG A 185 5.21 14.74 17.59
N PHE A 186 5.27 13.50 18.08
CA PHE A 186 5.28 12.31 17.21
C PHE A 186 3.92 12.06 16.57
N LEU A 187 2.82 12.35 17.28
CA LEU A 187 1.49 12.25 16.69
C LEU A 187 1.28 13.27 15.57
N GLU A 188 1.67 14.54 15.78
CA GLU A 188 1.61 15.57 14.73
C GLU A 188 2.49 15.20 13.54
N PHE A 189 3.69 14.67 13.77
CA PHE A 189 4.54 14.13 12.71
C PHE A 189 3.86 12.98 11.98
N PHE A 190 3.32 11.99 12.69
CA PHE A 190 2.58 10.89 12.09
C PHE A 190 1.41 11.39 11.23
N ASP A 191 0.70 12.44 11.65
CA ASP A 191 -0.46 12.96 10.93
C ASP A 191 -0.10 13.87 9.74
N THR A 192 1.07 14.50 9.75
CA THR A 192 1.41 15.57 8.78
C THR A 192 2.63 15.28 7.92
N ASP A 193 3.44 14.26 8.25
CA ASP A 193 4.63 13.91 7.47
C ASP A 193 4.24 13.51 6.03
N PRO A 194 4.79 14.19 5.00
CA PRO A 194 4.41 13.94 3.61
C PRO A 194 4.70 12.52 3.13
N LEU A 195 5.80 11.91 3.59
CA LEU A 195 6.18 10.55 3.19
C LEU A 195 5.17 9.54 3.77
N LEU A 196 4.93 9.59 5.09
CA LEU A 196 3.99 8.68 5.76
C LEU A 196 2.55 8.89 5.28
N LEU A 197 2.14 10.13 5.00
CA LEU A 197 0.84 10.41 4.37
C LEU A 197 0.75 9.79 2.98
N SER A 198 1.77 9.96 2.14
CA SER A 198 1.80 9.40 0.79
C SER A 198 1.72 7.87 0.81
N LEU A 199 2.50 7.21 1.67
CA LEU A 199 2.51 5.75 1.83
C LEU A 199 1.14 5.23 2.31
N ARG A 200 0.59 5.81 3.38
CA ARG A 200 -0.73 5.42 3.88
C ARG A 200 -1.83 5.65 2.85
N ALA A 201 -1.80 6.78 2.14
CA ALA A 201 -2.77 7.06 1.07
C ALA A 201 -2.63 6.05 -0.06
N GLN A 202 -1.41 5.71 -0.49
CA GLN A 202 -1.16 4.68 -1.49
C GLN A 202 -1.67 3.31 -1.04
N ASN A 203 -1.46 2.92 0.21
CA ASN A 203 -1.91 1.63 0.72
C ASN A 203 -3.44 1.55 0.87
N LEU A 204 -4.07 2.62 1.34
CA LEU A 204 -5.54 2.68 1.51
C LEU A 204 -6.28 2.83 0.19
N LEU A 205 -5.76 3.65 -0.74
CA LEU A 205 -6.45 4.00 -1.98
C LEU A 205 -5.99 3.17 -3.19
N GLY A 206 -4.79 2.58 -3.14
CA GLY A 206 -4.22 1.77 -4.21
C GLY A 206 -5.15 0.66 -4.71
N PRO A 207 -5.80 -0.13 -3.81
CA PRO A 207 -6.76 -1.15 -4.23
C PRO A 207 -7.94 -0.61 -5.05
N PHE A 208 -8.37 0.63 -4.79
CA PHE A 208 -9.46 1.26 -5.54
C PHE A 208 -9.04 1.66 -6.96
N GLY A 209 -7.75 1.82 -7.24
CA GLY A 209 -7.23 2.13 -8.57
C GLY A 209 -7.51 1.05 -9.62
N LYS A 210 -7.81 -0.19 -9.19
CA LYS A 210 -8.21 -1.30 -10.08
C LYS A 210 -9.71 -1.32 -10.39
N LEU A 211 -10.52 -0.56 -9.66
CA LEU A 211 -11.98 -0.52 -9.82
C LEU A 211 -12.37 0.51 -10.90
N PRO A 212 -13.57 0.37 -11.51
CA PRO A 212 -14.12 1.45 -12.33
C PRO A 212 -14.20 2.73 -11.51
N ALA A 213 -13.87 3.86 -12.15
CA ALA A 213 -13.71 5.11 -11.42
C ALA A 213 -15.05 5.60 -10.82
N SER A 214 -16.17 5.25 -11.45
CA SER A 214 -17.51 5.43 -10.88
C SER A 214 -17.70 4.77 -9.50
N VAL A 215 -17.18 3.56 -9.31
CA VAL A 215 -17.26 2.81 -8.03
C VAL A 215 -16.49 3.55 -6.95
N PHE A 216 -15.32 4.11 -7.29
CA PHE A 216 -14.54 4.93 -6.37
C PHE A 216 -15.30 6.21 -5.98
N ALA A 217 -15.88 6.94 -6.94
CA ALA A 217 -16.67 8.14 -6.67
C ALA A 217 -17.87 7.83 -5.74
N ARG A 218 -18.55 6.71 -5.98
CA ARG A 218 -19.66 6.22 -5.13
C ARG A 218 -19.20 5.87 -3.72
N ALA A 219 -18.06 5.20 -3.58
CA ALA A 219 -17.49 4.88 -2.27
C ALA A 219 -17.15 6.14 -1.46
N LEU A 220 -16.75 7.23 -2.12
CA LEU A 220 -16.47 8.50 -1.46
C LEU A 220 -17.73 9.23 -0.95
N GLU A 221 -18.93 8.95 -1.47
CA GLU A 221 -20.15 9.67 -1.07
C GLU A 221 -20.43 9.59 0.43
N THR A 222 -20.12 8.44 1.05
CA THR A 222 -20.38 8.19 2.47
C THR A 222 -19.33 8.79 3.40
N VAL A 223 -18.10 8.97 2.91
CA VAL A 223 -16.96 9.41 3.73
C VAL A 223 -16.66 10.90 3.52
N ARG A 224 -16.68 11.35 2.27
CA ARG A 224 -16.34 12.71 1.82
C ARG A 224 -17.17 13.09 0.59
N ALA A 225 -18.43 13.43 0.82
CA ALA A 225 -19.38 13.81 -0.25
C ALA A 225 -18.88 14.98 -1.12
N ASP A 226 -18.09 15.89 -0.56
CA ASP A 226 -17.46 16.99 -1.30
C ASP A 226 -16.41 16.49 -2.30
N LEU A 227 -15.57 15.52 -1.91
CA LEU A 227 -14.62 14.87 -2.83
C LEU A 227 -15.34 13.99 -3.85
N ALA A 228 -16.38 13.26 -3.44
CA ALA A 228 -17.21 12.48 -4.35
C ALA A 228 -17.75 13.33 -5.50
N ALA A 229 -18.25 14.53 -5.21
CA ALA A 229 -18.74 15.45 -6.23
C ALA A 229 -17.64 15.94 -7.19
N VAL A 230 -16.45 16.27 -6.68
CA VAL A 230 -15.29 16.68 -7.51
C VAL A 230 -14.85 15.54 -8.43
N VAL A 231 -14.70 14.34 -7.86
CA VAL A 231 -14.31 13.14 -8.61
C VAL A 231 -15.37 12.80 -9.66
N ALA A 232 -16.66 12.79 -9.31
CA ALA A 232 -17.75 12.53 -10.26
C ALA A 232 -17.77 13.53 -11.42
N CYS A 233 -17.60 14.83 -11.15
CA CYS A 233 -17.56 15.85 -12.21
C CYS A 233 -16.36 15.66 -13.16
N TYR A 234 -15.20 15.30 -12.62
CA TYR A 234 -14.01 15.02 -13.41
C TYR A 234 -14.17 13.75 -14.26
N LEU A 235 -14.65 12.67 -13.65
CA LEU A 235 -14.87 11.38 -14.32
C LEU A 235 -15.96 11.45 -15.38
N PHE A 236 -17.00 12.25 -15.18
CA PHE A 236 -18.01 12.52 -16.20
C PHE A 236 -17.37 13.08 -17.48
N GLU A 237 -16.47 14.05 -17.35
CA GLU A 237 -15.78 14.62 -18.51
C GLU A 237 -14.91 13.57 -19.22
N ILE A 238 -14.19 12.73 -18.48
CA ILE A 238 -13.40 11.62 -19.05
C ILE A 238 -14.32 10.64 -19.80
N ALA A 239 -15.39 10.16 -19.15
CA ALA A 239 -16.30 9.17 -19.71
C ALA A 239 -16.95 9.65 -21.02
N ILE A 240 -17.36 10.93 -21.08
CA ILE A 240 -17.90 11.53 -22.31
C ILE A 240 -16.87 11.56 -23.43
N ARG A 241 -15.62 11.89 -23.12
CA ARG A 241 -14.53 11.92 -24.11
C ARG A 241 -14.20 10.53 -24.62
N GLU A 242 -14.17 9.53 -23.75
CA GLU A 242 -13.99 8.13 -24.15
C GLU A 242 -15.13 7.64 -25.04
N LYS A 243 -16.38 8.00 -24.71
CA LYS A 243 -17.54 7.68 -25.53
C LYS A 243 -17.51 8.36 -26.90
N ALA A 244 -17.10 9.62 -26.96
CA ALA A 244 -16.89 10.31 -28.23
C ALA A 244 -15.81 9.62 -29.08
N LYS A 245 -14.70 9.19 -28.45
CA LYS A 245 -13.63 8.45 -29.12
C LYS A 245 -14.13 7.11 -29.67
N SER A 246 -14.88 6.32 -28.88
CA SER A 246 -15.40 5.03 -29.33
C SER A 246 -16.40 5.15 -30.49
N LEU A 247 -17.07 6.30 -30.62
CA LEU A 247 -18.00 6.58 -31.72
C LEU A 247 -17.35 7.30 -32.91
N GLY A 248 -16.01 7.38 -32.97
CA GLY A 248 -15.29 8.09 -34.02
C GLY A 248 -15.67 9.57 -34.13
N SER A 249 -15.92 10.22 -32.99
CA SER A 249 -16.44 11.60 -32.89
C SER A 249 -15.45 12.59 -32.31
N LEU A 250 -14.27 12.12 -31.89
CA LEU A 250 -13.23 12.96 -31.30
C LEU A 250 -12.13 13.20 -32.33
N TRP A 251 -11.93 14.47 -32.72
CA TRP A 251 -10.81 14.88 -33.56
C TRP A 251 -9.65 15.33 -32.67
N SER A 252 -8.40 15.07 -33.08
CA SER A 252 -7.22 15.46 -32.31
C SER A 252 -7.17 16.98 -32.10
N GLY A 253 -7.32 17.44 -30.85
CA GLY A 253 -7.22 18.87 -30.47
C GLY A 253 -8.47 19.49 -29.84
N GLU A 254 -9.60 18.79 -29.73
CA GLU A 254 -10.81 19.34 -29.10
C GLU A 254 -10.74 19.33 -27.56
N ASN A 255 -10.30 20.46 -26.99
CA ASN A 255 -10.18 20.61 -25.54
C ASN A 255 -11.49 21.00 -24.84
N GLU A 256 -12.49 21.54 -25.54
CA GLU A 256 -13.73 21.96 -24.88
C GLU A 256 -14.79 20.86 -24.85
N LEU A 257 -15.24 20.47 -23.65
CA LEU A 257 -16.31 19.47 -23.45
C LEU A 257 -17.61 19.82 -24.20
N ARG A 258 -17.90 21.12 -24.38
CA ARG A 258 -19.08 21.58 -25.15
C ARG A 258 -19.00 21.15 -26.63
N ILE A 259 -17.81 21.16 -27.22
CA ILE A 259 -17.59 20.75 -28.61
C ILE A 259 -17.76 19.23 -28.71
N VAL A 260 -17.15 18.49 -27.77
CA VAL A 260 -17.29 17.02 -27.69
C VAL A 260 -18.78 16.61 -27.62
N LEU A 261 -19.56 17.25 -26.75
CA LEU A 261 -21.01 16.98 -26.64
C LEU A 261 -21.79 17.36 -27.90
N ARG A 262 -21.37 18.38 -28.64
CA ARG A 262 -21.98 18.75 -29.92
C ARG A 262 -21.72 17.68 -30.97
N ASN A 263 -20.51 17.13 -31.03
CA ASN A 263 -20.14 16.10 -32.00
C ASN A 263 -20.81 14.74 -31.71
N LEU A 264 -21.17 14.50 -30.45
CA LEU A 264 -21.97 13.35 -30.05
C LEU A 264 -23.45 13.47 -30.43
N LYS A 265 -23.94 14.69 -30.71
CA LYS A 265 -25.35 14.93 -31.06
C LYS A 265 -25.70 14.23 -32.37
N GLY A 266 -26.72 13.36 -32.33
CA GLY A 266 -27.13 12.53 -33.46
C GLY A 266 -26.45 11.16 -33.53
N LYS A 267 -25.40 10.93 -32.73
CA LYS A 267 -24.78 9.61 -32.51
C LYS A 267 -25.28 8.94 -31.22
N VAL A 268 -25.95 9.70 -30.36
CA VAL A 268 -26.68 9.22 -29.20
C VAL A 268 -28.12 9.73 -29.27
N ASP A 269 -29.03 9.08 -28.53
CA ASP A 269 -30.41 9.51 -28.47
C ASP A 269 -30.55 10.91 -27.84
N ARG A 270 -31.66 11.57 -28.15
CA ARG A 270 -31.91 12.95 -27.73
C ARG A 270 -31.96 13.09 -26.20
N GLN A 271 -32.52 12.11 -25.50
CA GLN A 271 -32.69 12.18 -24.06
C GLN A 271 -31.32 12.10 -23.36
N THR A 272 -30.45 11.19 -23.79
CA THR A 272 -29.07 11.07 -23.32
C THR A 272 -28.28 12.35 -23.59
N SER A 273 -28.36 12.88 -24.83
CA SER A 273 -27.72 14.15 -25.18
C SER A 273 -28.16 15.29 -24.26
N ASP A 274 -29.47 15.49 -24.08
CA ASP A 274 -30.01 16.57 -23.23
C ASP A 274 -29.60 16.40 -21.77
N ARG A 275 -29.53 15.16 -21.27
CA ARG A 275 -29.02 14.85 -19.92
C ARG A 275 -27.55 15.22 -19.78
N TRP A 276 -26.70 14.88 -20.73
CA TRP A 276 -25.27 15.21 -20.68
C TRP A 276 -25.02 16.73 -20.67
N TYR A 277 -25.80 17.52 -21.40
CA TYR A 277 -25.72 18.98 -21.32
C TYR A 277 -26.06 19.50 -19.92
N LYS A 278 -27.09 18.95 -19.26
CA LYS A 278 -27.44 19.32 -17.88
C LYS A 278 -26.32 18.97 -16.89
N LEU A 279 -25.77 17.76 -16.98
CA LEU A 279 -24.67 17.31 -16.12
C LEU A 279 -23.39 18.12 -16.33
N LYS A 280 -23.11 18.51 -17.58
CA LYS A 280 -22.01 19.43 -17.91
C LYS A 280 -22.19 20.82 -17.28
N GLU A 281 -23.42 21.33 -17.18
CA GLU A 281 -23.66 22.58 -16.43
C GLU A 281 -23.40 22.41 -14.93
N ILE A 282 -23.81 21.31 -14.31
CA ILE A 282 -23.50 20.99 -12.91
C ILE A 282 -21.98 20.96 -12.68
N ARG A 283 -21.23 20.26 -13.55
CA ARG A 283 -19.76 20.25 -13.55
C ARG A 283 -19.17 21.65 -13.65
N ASN A 284 -19.71 22.49 -14.53
CA ASN A 284 -19.25 23.86 -14.72
C ASN A 284 -19.54 24.75 -13.51
N GLU A 285 -20.69 24.58 -12.87
CA GLU A 285 -21.02 25.25 -11.61
C GLU A 285 -20.00 24.93 -10.53
N LEU A 286 -19.58 23.66 -10.41
CA LEU A 286 -18.54 23.26 -9.47
C LEU A 286 -17.19 23.92 -9.80
N PHE A 287 -16.66 23.69 -11.00
CA PHE A 287 -15.28 24.08 -11.32
C PHE A 287 -15.07 25.56 -11.63
N HIS A 288 -16.11 26.28 -12.11
CA HIS A 288 -15.98 27.69 -12.50
C HIS A 288 -16.68 28.65 -11.54
N LYS A 289 -17.67 28.17 -10.78
CA LYS A 289 -18.43 29.01 -9.84
C LYS A 289 -18.28 28.56 -8.38
N ASN A 290 -17.48 27.52 -8.13
CA ASN A 290 -17.28 26.90 -6.81
C ASN A 290 -18.61 26.50 -6.12
N LYS A 291 -19.64 26.19 -6.91
CA LYS A 291 -20.96 25.81 -6.42
C LYS A 291 -21.06 24.28 -6.40
N LYS A 292 -21.08 23.71 -5.20
CA LYS A 292 -21.09 22.25 -5.02
C LYS A 292 -22.41 21.64 -5.51
N PRO A 293 -22.37 20.54 -6.28
CA PRO A 293 -23.55 19.76 -6.62
C PRO A 293 -24.27 19.27 -5.37
N SER A 294 -25.59 19.16 -5.43
CA SER A 294 -26.37 18.49 -4.40
C SER A 294 -26.04 16.98 -4.36
N PRO A 295 -26.36 16.27 -3.27
CA PRO A 295 -26.20 14.82 -3.22
C PRO A 295 -26.93 14.09 -4.35
N ILE A 296 -28.12 14.55 -4.72
CA ILE A 296 -28.90 13.99 -5.83
C ILE A 296 -28.16 14.21 -7.16
N GLN A 297 -27.66 15.43 -7.40
CA GLN A 297 -26.90 15.74 -8.61
C GLN A 297 -25.59 14.93 -8.70
N THR A 298 -24.95 14.67 -7.56
CA THR A 298 -23.74 13.83 -7.50
C THR A 298 -24.07 12.38 -7.87
N LYS A 299 -25.17 11.84 -7.33
CA LYS A 299 -25.66 10.50 -7.70
C LYS A 299 -26.04 10.41 -9.17
N ASP A 300 -26.67 11.45 -9.72
CA ASP A 300 -27.05 11.50 -11.13
C ASP A 300 -25.82 11.51 -12.05
N LEU A 301 -24.74 12.19 -11.65
CA LEU A 301 -23.44 12.16 -12.34
C LEU A 301 -22.84 10.74 -12.30
N ILE A 302 -22.75 10.13 -11.12
CA ILE A 302 -22.17 8.80 -10.92
C ILE A 302 -22.94 7.75 -11.73
N ALA A 303 -24.28 7.76 -11.66
CA ALA A 303 -25.12 6.83 -12.41
C ALA A 303 -24.94 6.98 -13.93
N GLU A 304 -24.73 8.20 -14.42
CA GLU A 304 -24.47 8.42 -15.85
C GLU A 304 -23.09 7.88 -16.26
N ILE A 305 -22.05 8.09 -15.44
CA ILE A 305 -20.71 7.55 -15.69
C ILE A 305 -20.76 6.02 -15.77
N GLU A 306 -21.46 5.36 -14.85
CA GLU A 306 -21.63 3.90 -14.86
C GLU A 306 -22.32 3.40 -16.13
N GLY A 307 -23.35 4.11 -16.59
CA GLY A 307 -24.02 3.81 -17.85
C GLY A 307 -23.08 3.89 -19.05
N ILE A 308 -22.23 4.93 -19.09
CA ILE A 308 -21.23 5.11 -20.15
C ILE A 308 -20.17 4.00 -20.08
N GLU A 309 -19.58 3.75 -18.91
CA GLU A 309 -18.55 2.72 -18.69
C GLU A 309 -19.05 1.33 -19.09
N LYS A 310 -20.30 0.97 -18.73
CA LYS A 310 -20.92 -0.29 -19.13
C LYS A 310 -21.03 -0.39 -20.65
N SER A 311 -21.55 0.65 -21.30
CA SER A 311 -21.69 0.68 -22.76
C SER A 311 -20.34 0.59 -23.50
N LEU A 312 -19.26 1.10 -22.91
CA LEU A 312 -17.92 1.03 -23.47
C LEU A 312 -17.31 -0.38 -23.33
N LYS A 313 -17.59 -1.08 -22.23
CA LYS A 313 -17.20 -2.48 -22.07
C LYS A 313 -17.88 -3.36 -23.11
N ASP A 314 -19.20 -3.20 -23.29
CA ASP A 314 -19.97 -4.00 -24.25
C ASP A 314 -19.43 -3.87 -25.69
N ILE A 315 -18.99 -2.67 -26.09
CA ILE A 315 -18.35 -2.44 -27.40
C ILE A 315 -17.01 -3.18 -27.51
N ARG A 316 -16.17 -3.14 -26.47
CA ARG A 316 -14.86 -3.80 -26.48
C ARG A 316 -14.94 -5.33 -26.45
N PHE A 317 -15.98 -5.90 -25.86
CA PHE A 317 -16.21 -7.35 -25.89
C PHE A 317 -16.81 -7.81 -27.22
N GLY A 318 -17.65 -7.00 -27.87
CA GLY A 318 -18.19 -7.31 -29.20
C GLY A 318 -17.16 -7.25 -30.34
N GLU A 319 -16.06 -6.49 -30.19
CA GLU A 319 -14.97 -6.44 -31.17
C GLU A 319 -14.01 -7.65 -31.09
N ASN A 320 -14.04 -8.43 -30.00
CA ASN A 320 -13.23 -9.65 -29.83
C ASN A 320 -14.00 -10.95 -30.16
N GLU A 321 -15.23 -10.84 -30.66
CA GLU A 321 -15.99 -11.95 -31.25
C GLU A 321 -16.14 -11.71 -32.77
N ILE A 322 -15.05 -11.86 -33.51
CA ILE A 322 -15.09 -12.15 -34.94
C ILE A 322 -14.19 -13.39 -35.14
N PRO A 323 -14.70 -14.47 -35.75
CA PRO A 323 -14.04 -15.78 -35.81
C PRO A 323 -12.69 -15.79 -36.54
#